data_AF-A0AAJ7UHH7-F1
#
_entry.id   AF-A0AAJ7UHH7-F1
#
_cell.length_a   1.000
_cell.length_b   1.000
_cell.length_c   1.000
_cell.angle_alpha   90.00
_cell.angle_beta   90.00
_cell.angle_gamma   90.00
#
_symmetry.space_group_name_H-M   'P 1'
#
loop_
_entity.id
_entity.type
_entity.pdbx_description
1 polymer ?
#
loop_
_entity_poly.entity_id
_entity_poly.type
_entity_poly.pdbx_seq_one_letter_code
_entity_poly.pdbx_strand_id
1 'polypeptide(L)'
;MTERLIQWSMHGRLVRQTFTFERPFQPHLKDSFVLAFLKDPAVTSSLRVVPPRGPWVGLGPVHSVSVRPVPCSQLSMSFFDRLTTCGVARGGGHLVKRPDEVLGGFLVADRLRKLLLAGGDGVEVDEGDEEDDEEEDEDEEEDEEDEDEEERFKEVYSPAERDEFLFRLFAHVCLGGELCQYEEELGPYLAVTRQLYKQLLSVHKDPRSGQLRITSHVYKISAFDEQGRCVYPGATPHPQTFSYLVVDPGRRVLHLLHHSYGVNLH
;
A
#
# COMPACT_ATOMS: atom_id res chain seq x y z
N MET A 1 16.27 7.75 -1.15
CA MET A 1 15.26 6.69 -0.87
C MET A 1 15.53 6.00 0.44
N THR A 2 16.70 5.38 0.66
CA THR A 2 17.01 4.65 1.91
C THR A 2 16.78 5.48 3.17
N GLU A 3 17.32 6.70 3.24
CA GLU A 3 17.13 7.62 4.38
C GLU A 3 15.65 7.88 4.68
N ARG A 4 14.84 8.13 3.63
CA ARG A 4 13.39 8.32 3.76
C ARG A 4 12.69 7.06 4.26
N LEU A 5 13.06 5.87 3.76
CA LEU A 5 12.49 4.62 4.27
C LEU A 5 12.86 4.35 5.74
N ILE A 6 14.04 4.79 6.19
CA ILE A 6 14.43 4.71 7.60
C ILE A 6 13.53 5.63 8.42
N GLN A 7 13.41 6.90 8.00
CA GLN A 7 12.56 7.90 8.65
C GLN A 7 11.09 7.45 8.74
N TRP A 8 10.57 6.85 7.67
CA TRP A 8 9.18 6.35 7.64
C TRP A 8 9.01 4.95 8.23
N SER A 9 10.01 4.43 8.95
CA SER A 9 9.96 3.11 9.60
C SER A 9 9.64 1.93 8.66
N MET A 10 9.99 2.08 7.38
CA MET A 10 9.78 1.05 6.35
C MET A 10 11.08 0.30 6.00
N HIS A 11 12.25 0.87 6.35
CA HIS A 11 13.53 0.25 6.00
C HIS A 11 13.70 -1.11 6.67
N GLY A 12 14.17 -2.10 5.90
CA GLY A 12 14.34 -3.47 6.35
C GLY A 12 13.04 -4.28 6.37
N ARG A 13 11.86 -3.64 6.39
CA ARG A 13 10.55 -4.29 6.35
C ARG A 13 9.88 -4.21 4.98
N LEU A 14 10.16 -3.16 4.22
CA LEU A 14 9.79 -3.04 2.81
C LEU A 14 10.86 -3.74 1.97
N VAL A 15 10.53 -4.94 1.49
CA VAL A 15 11.47 -5.79 0.77
C VAL A 15 11.02 -5.89 -0.68
N ARG A 16 11.97 -5.72 -1.59
CA ARG A 16 11.81 -5.98 -3.02
C ARG A 16 12.76 -7.09 -3.45
N GLN A 17 12.22 -8.15 -4.02
CA GLN A 17 12.98 -9.24 -4.63
C GLN A 17 12.60 -9.38 -6.11
N THR A 18 13.54 -9.85 -6.93
CA THR A 18 13.34 -10.05 -8.36
C THR A 18 13.68 -11.47 -8.71
N PHE A 19 12.80 -12.12 -9.46
CA PHE A 19 12.94 -13.50 -9.88
C PHE A 19 12.76 -13.58 -11.40
N THR A 20 13.33 -14.63 -12.00
CA THR A 20 13.07 -14.99 -13.40
C THR A 20 12.26 -16.26 -13.43
N PHE A 21 11.49 -16.48 -14.50
CA PHE A 21 10.65 -17.66 -14.64
C PHE A 21 10.66 -18.17 -16.09
N GLU A 22 10.62 -19.49 -16.26
CA GLU A 22 10.72 -20.09 -17.61
C GLU A 22 9.36 -20.31 -18.28
N ARG A 23 8.35 -20.66 -17.49
CA ARG A 23 7.02 -21.01 -17.99
C ARG A 23 6.29 -19.77 -18.51
N PRO A 24 5.60 -19.83 -19.67
CA PRO A 24 4.83 -18.69 -20.16
C PRO A 24 3.75 -18.31 -19.15
N PHE A 25 3.63 -17.02 -18.87
CA PHE A 25 2.60 -16.50 -17.97
C PHE A 25 1.35 -16.11 -18.75
N GLN A 26 0.19 -16.55 -18.27
CA GLN A 26 -1.12 -16.15 -18.78
C GLN A 26 -1.97 -15.61 -17.62
N PRO A 27 -2.59 -14.42 -17.73
CA PRO A 27 -3.29 -13.80 -16.60
C PRO A 27 -4.40 -14.65 -15.96
N HIS A 28 -5.07 -15.49 -16.75
CA HIS A 28 -6.12 -16.38 -16.23
C HIS A 28 -5.57 -17.56 -15.39
N LEU A 29 -4.26 -17.85 -15.49
CA LEU A 29 -3.56 -18.85 -14.68
C LEU A 29 -2.83 -18.24 -13.47
N LYS A 30 -3.16 -16.99 -13.09
CA LYS A 30 -2.50 -16.27 -11.99
C LYS A 30 -2.46 -17.09 -10.69
N ASP A 31 -3.55 -17.77 -10.33
CA ASP A 31 -3.65 -18.50 -9.06
C ASP A 31 -2.70 -19.69 -9.01
N SER A 32 -2.69 -20.52 -10.06
CA SER A 32 -1.78 -21.66 -10.16
C SER A 32 -0.33 -21.24 -10.31
N PHE A 33 -0.07 -20.13 -11.02
CA PHE A 33 1.26 -19.54 -11.14
C PHE A 33 1.79 -19.06 -9.79
N VAL A 34 1.02 -18.27 -9.03
CA VAL A 34 1.42 -17.75 -7.72
C VAL A 34 1.57 -18.88 -6.71
N LEU A 35 0.67 -19.87 -6.72
CA LEU A 35 0.79 -21.04 -5.85
C LEU A 35 2.07 -21.83 -6.13
N ALA A 36 2.41 -22.05 -7.41
CA ALA A 36 3.66 -22.71 -7.79
C ALA A 36 4.89 -21.89 -7.40
N PHE A 37 4.84 -20.56 -7.58
CA PHE A 37 5.90 -19.64 -7.19
C PHE A 37 6.15 -19.67 -5.68
N LEU A 38 5.11 -19.57 -4.84
CA LEU A 38 5.25 -19.60 -3.39
C LEU A 38 5.58 -20.99 -2.81
N LYS A 39 5.50 -22.05 -3.64
CA LYS A 39 5.97 -23.40 -3.30
C LYS A 39 7.37 -23.72 -3.81
N ASP A 40 7.98 -22.83 -4.61
CA ASP A 40 9.29 -23.06 -5.19
C ASP A 40 10.39 -22.97 -4.11
N PRO A 41 11.28 -23.98 -3.97
CA PRO A 41 12.33 -23.96 -2.95
C PRO A 41 13.28 -22.76 -3.02
N ALA A 42 13.56 -22.22 -4.21
CA ALA A 42 14.40 -21.02 -4.35
C ALA A 42 13.67 -19.77 -3.84
N VAL A 43 12.34 -19.77 -3.95
CA VAL A 43 11.50 -18.69 -3.45
C VAL A 43 11.32 -18.80 -1.94
N THR A 44 10.93 -19.97 -1.41
CA THR A 44 10.69 -20.14 0.04
C THR A 44 11.96 -20.02 0.88
N SER A 45 13.13 -20.37 0.35
CA SER A 45 14.42 -20.18 1.04
C SER A 45 14.87 -18.71 1.09
N SER A 46 14.39 -17.87 0.15
CA SER A 46 14.73 -16.45 0.08
C SER A 46 13.67 -15.53 0.69
N LEU A 47 12.42 -15.99 0.75
CA LEU A 47 11.31 -15.29 1.37
C LEU A 47 11.39 -15.41 2.89
N ARG A 48 11.67 -14.29 3.53
CA ARG A 48 11.55 -14.15 4.98
C ARG A 48 10.23 -13.45 5.28
N VAL A 49 9.54 -13.91 6.31
CA VAL A 49 8.31 -13.31 6.83
C VAL A 49 8.59 -12.82 8.24
N VAL A 50 8.11 -11.63 8.58
CA VAL A 50 8.20 -11.09 9.94
C VAL A 50 6.94 -11.48 10.70
N PRO A 51 7.03 -12.29 11.76
CA PRO A 51 5.94 -12.37 12.72
C PRO A 51 5.81 -11.02 13.45
N PRO A 52 4.62 -10.62 13.92
CA PRO A 52 4.40 -9.33 14.59
C PRO A 52 5.38 -9.05 15.73
N ARG A 53 5.84 -10.09 16.41
CA ARG A 53 6.93 -10.06 17.39
C ARG A 53 7.84 -11.27 17.14
N GLY A 54 9.15 -11.06 17.04
CA GLY A 54 10.14 -12.12 16.91
C GLY A 54 11.03 -12.03 15.66
N PRO A 55 11.98 -12.97 15.50
CA PRO A 55 12.90 -12.95 14.37
C PRO A 55 12.18 -13.30 13.08
N TRP A 56 12.73 -12.82 11.97
CA TRP A 56 12.34 -13.24 10.62
C TRP A 56 12.39 -14.77 10.46
N VAL A 57 11.25 -15.36 10.10
CA VAL A 57 11.11 -16.79 9.83
C VAL A 57 11.02 -17.05 8.32
N GLY A 58 11.34 -18.27 7.89
CA GLY A 58 11.08 -18.70 6.51
C GLY A 58 9.58 -18.85 6.25
N LEU A 59 9.16 -18.74 4.99
CA LEU A 59 7.78 -19.03 4.61
C LEU A 59 7.46 -20.51 4.91
N GLY A 60 6.44 -20.74 5.74
CA GLY A 60 5.95 -22.09 6.04
C GLY A 60 5.25 -22.75 4.85
N PRO A 61 4.75 -23.99 5.01
CA PRO A 61 4.01 -24.68 3.95
C PRO A 61 2.80 -23.88 3.48
N VAL A 62 2.75 -23.59 2.17
CA VAL A 62 1.63 -22.90 1.55
C VAL A 62 0.64 -23.94 1.02
N HIS A 63 -0.61 -23.88 1.48
CA HIS A 63 -1.69 -24.75 1.00
C HIS A 63 -2.47 -24.09 -0.14
N SER A 64 -2.90 -22.84 0.07
CA SER A 64 -3.68 -22.05 -0.89
C SER A 64 -3.21 -20.60 -0.97
N VAL A 65 -3.71 -19.86 -1.96
CA VAL A 65 -3.35 -18.45 -2.21
C VAL A 65 -4.60 -17.63 -2.53
N SER A 66 -4.55 -16.34 -2.19
CA SER A 66 -5.45 -15.32 -2.72
C SER A 66 -4.67 -14.43 -3.67
N VAL A 67 -5.17 -14.24 -4.90
CA VAL A 67 -4.51 -13.49 -5.96
C VAL A 67 -5.49 -12.49 -6.57
N ARG A 68 -5.49 -11.26 -6.06
CA ARG A 68 -6.38 -10.18 -6.53
C ARG A 68 -5.65 -9.32 -7.57
N PRO A 69 -6.15 -9.23 -8.82
CA PRO A 69 -5.63 -8.28 -9.79
C PRO A 69 -5.69 -6.85 -9.25
N VAL A 70 -4.64 -6.07 -9.50
CA VAL A 70 -4.59 -4.65 -9.14
C VAL A 70 -4.48 -3.84 -10.43
N PRO A 71 -5.44 -2.94 -10.71
CA PRO A 71 -5.35 -2.02 -11.83
C PRO A 71 -4.00 -1.29 -11.83
N CYS A 72 -3.39 -1.18 -13.00
CA CYS A 72 -2.09 -0.55 -13.15
C CYS A 72 -2.04 0.14 -14.52
N SER A 73 -2.76 1.25 -14.61
CA SER A 73 -2.96 2.03 -15.83
C SER A 73 -2.32 3.42 -15.76
N GLN A 74 -2.05 3.95 -14.56
CA GLN A 74 -1.54 5.29 -14.36
C GLN A 74 -0.05 5.45 -14.71
N LEU A 75 0.24 6.23 -15.75
CA LEU A 75 1.62 6.43 -16.24
C LEU A 75 2.34 7.64 -15.63
N SER A 76 1.62 8.51 -14.91
CA SER A 76 2.13 9.82 -14.50
C SER A 76 1.85 10.11 -13.03
N MET A 77 2.80 10.77 -12.37
CA MET A 77 2.59 11.31 -11.01
C MET A 77 1.64 12.51 -11.00
N SER A 78 1.31 13.10 -12.16
CA SER A 78 0.28 14.15 -12.26
C SER A 78 -1.10 13.67 -11.81
N PHE A 79 -1.27 12.35 -11.70
CA PHE A 79 -2.39 11.72 -11.00
C PHE A 79 -2.61 12.27 -9.57
N PHE A 80 -1.56 12.78 -8.92
CA PHE A 80 -1.61 13.37 -7.58
C PHE A 80 -1.69 14.91 -7.56
N ASP A 81 -1.70 15.59 -8.71
CA ASP A 81 -1.76 17.07 -8.76
C ASP A 81 -3.04 17.59 -8.10
N ARG A 82 -4.10 16.77 -8.10
CA ARG A 82 -5.37 17.08 -7.45
C ARG A 82 -5.26 17.29 -5.93
N LEU A 83 -4.23 16.74 -5.27
CA LEU A 83 -4.00 16.95 -3.84
C LEU A 83 -3.79 18.44 -3.52
N THR A 84 -3.22 19.20 -4.45
CA THR A 84 -3.09 20.65 -4.29
C THR A 84 -4.42 21.36 -4.55
N THR A 85 -5.18 20.94 -5.56
CA THR A 85 -6.44 21.60 -5.92
C THR A 85 -7.58 21.32 -4.96
N CYS A 86 -7.56 20.20 -4.25
CA CYS A 86 -8.55 19.85 -3.21
C CYS A 86 -8.18 20.33 -1.80
N GLY A 87 -7.08 21.08 -1.64
CA GLY A 87 -6.69 21.66 -0.35
C GLY A 87 -6.03 20.69 0.63
N VAL A 88 -5.55 19.53 0.16
CA VAL A 88 -4.72 18.60 0.95
C VAL A 88 -3.28 19.11 1.08
N ALA A 89 -2.78 19.77 0.03
CA ALA A 89 -1.51 20.48 0.05
C ALA A 89 -1.64 21.89 -0.52
N ARG A 90 -0.79 22.81 -0.07
CA ARG A 90 -0.69 24.17 -0.62
C ARG A 90 0.05 24.17 -1.95
N GLY A 91 0.00 25.29 -2.69
CA GLY A 91 0.68 25.44 -3.99
C GLY A 91 2.19 25.16 -3.98
N GLY A 92 2.86 25.29 -2.82
CA GLY A 92 4.27 24.91 -2.63
C GLY A 92 4.52 23.44 -2.27
N GLY A 93 3.46 22.63 -2.12
CA GLY A 93 3.55 21.22 -1.73
C GLY A 93 3.48 20.96 -0.23
N HIS A 94 3.44 22.00 0.62
CA HIS A 94 3.25 21.85 2.06
C HIS A 94 1.89 21.25 2.39
N LEU A 95 1.88 20.20 3.20
CA LEU A 95 0.68 19.54 3.69
C LEU A 95 -0.11 20.47 4.60
N VAL A 96 -1.43 20.41 4.48
CA VAL A 96 -2.34 21.13 5.37
C VAL A 96 -2.51 20.30 6.65
N LYS A 97 -2.04 20.85 7.77
CA LYS A 97 -2.13 20.26 9.11
C LYS A 97 -3.58 20.27 9.61
N ARG A 98 -3.88 19.35 10.51
CA ARG A 98 -5.15 19.27 11.26
C ARG A 98 -4.82 18.90 12.71
N PRO A 99 -5.78 18.93 13.64
CA PRO A 99 -5.61 18.33 14.96
C PRO A 99 -5.14 16.87 14.85
N ASP A 100 -4.36 16.45 15.84
CA ASP A 100 -3.80 15.10 15.87
C ASP A 100 -4.88 14.11 16.31
N GLU A 101 -5.21 13.16 15.44
CA GLU A 101 -6.14 12.06 15.72
C GLU A 101 -5.45 10.70 15.48
N VAL A 102 -5.97 9.61 16.06
CA VAL A 102 -5.49 8.26 15.78
C VAL A 102 -6.56 7.46 15.05
N LEU A 103 -6.32 7.15 13.78
CA LEU A 103 -7.25 6.38 12.94
C LEU A 103 -6.58 5.08 12.47
N GLY A 104 -7.19 3.94 12.80
CA GLY A 104 -6.72 2.62 12.35
C GLY A 104 -5.26 2.31 12.73
N GLY A 105 -4.78 2.84 13.86
CA GLY A 105 -3.40 2.69 14.33
C GLY A 105 -2.40 3.66 13.70
N PHE A 106 -2.84 4.67 12.95
CA PHE A 106 -2.01 5.74 12.41
C PHE A 106 -2.27 7.06 13.12
N LEU A 107 -1.21 7.76 13.51
CA LEU A 107 -1.30 9.17 13.88
C LEU A 107 -1.57 10.00 12.61
N VAL A 108 -2.71 10.69 12.57
CA VAL A 108 -3.15 11.54 11.49
C VAL A 108 -3.05 12.99 11.95
N ALA A 109 -2.10 13.73 11.38
CA ALA A 109 -1.79 15.13 11.72
C ALA A 109 -1.93 16.08 10.51
N ASP A 110 -2.41 15.57 9.38
CA ASP A 110 -2.61 16.33 8.15
C ASP A 110 -3.72 15.73 7.26
N ARG A 111 -4.23 16.56 6.35
CA ARG A 111 -5.28 16.20 5.40
C ARG A 111 -4.91 15.05 4.47
N LEU A 112 -3.62 14.83 4.23
CA LEU A 112 -3.19 13.75 3.35
C LEU A 112 -3.49 12.40 3.97
N ARG A 113 -3.15 12.20 5.25
CA ARG A 113 -3.41 10.91 5.91
C ARG A 113 -4.89 10.65 6.13
N LYS A 114 -5.69 11.65 6.51
CA LYS A 114 -7.15 11.50 6.57
C LYS A 114 -7.72 11.10 5.21
N LEU A 115 -7.33 11.78 4.12
CA LEU A 115 -7.77 11.40 2.78
C LEU A 115 -7.43 9.94 2.43
N LEU A 116 -6.21 9.51 2.75
CA LEU A 116 -5.75 8.14 2.47
C LEU A 116 -6.53 7.08 3.26
N LEU A 117 -7.01 7.42 4.47
CA LEU A 117 -7.76 6.53 5.36
C LEU A 117 -9.28 6.58 5.13
N ALA A 118 -9.83 7.71 4.70
CA ALA A 118 -11.27 7.98 4.46
C ALA A 118 -11.97 7.06 3.43
N GLY A 119 -11.27 6.11 2.81
CA GLY A 119 -11.87 5.20 1.83
C GLY A 119 -11.19 3.83 1.78
N GLY A 120 -10.58 3.41 2.89
CA GLY A 120 -10.15 2.03 3.06
C GLY A 120 -11.34 1.10 3.25
N ASP A 121 -11.17 -0.20 2.95
CA ASP A 121 -12.12 -1.22 3.40
C ASP A 121 -12.22 -1.09 4.93
N GLY A 122 -13.40 -0.68 5.42
CA GLY A 122 -13.63 -0.25 6.80
C GLY A 122 -13.02 -1.22 7.82
N VAL A 123 -12.24 -0.67 8.74
CA VAL A 123 -12.12 -1.28 10.07
C VAL A 123 -13.41 -0.87 10.76
N GLU A 124 -14.29 -1.83 11.02
CA GLU A 124 -15.38 -1.65 11.98
C GLU A 124 -14.72 -1.21 13.30
N VAL A 125 -14.92 0.05 13.65
CA VAL A 125 -14.55 0.56 14.97
C VAL A 125 -15.61 0.00 15.91
N ASP A 126 -15.16 -0.71 16.94
CA ASP A 126 -16.01 -1.08 18.07
C ASP A 126 -16.36 0.25 18.77
N GLU A 127 -17.54 0.78 18.46
CA GLU A 127 -18.17 1.89 19.19
C GLU A 127 -18.38 1.41 20.62
N GLY A 128 -17.39 1.67 21.48
CA GLY A 128 -17.55 1.50 22.91
C GLY A 128 -18.56 2.54 23.40
N ASP A 129 -19.58 2.07 24.12
CA ASP A 129 -20.66 2.89 24.68
C ASP A 129 -20.16 4.25 25.20
N GLU A 130 -20.53 5.32 24.51
CA GLU A 130 -20.38 6.70 24.98
C GLU A 130 -21.44 6.96 26.06
N GLU A 131 -21.00 7.36 27.25
CA GLU A 131 -21.89 7.86 28.29
C GLU A 131 -22.18 9.34 27.97
N ASP A 132 -23.47 9.64 27.77
CA ASP A 132 -24.02 10.98 27.54
C ASP A 132 -23.54 11.98 28.63
N ASP A 133 -22.68 12.92 28.25
CA ASP A 133 -22.48 14.19 28.96
C ASP A 133 -22.84 15.33 27.99
N GLU A 134 -24.01 15.95 28.21
CA GLU A 134 -24.52 17.11 27.45
C GLU A 134 -23.62 18.35 27.66
N GLU A 135 -22.59 18.53 26.83
CA GLU A 135 -21.97 19.84 26.51
C GLU A 135 -22.16 20.15 25.00
N GLU A 136 -23.42 20.17 24.57
CA GLU A 136 -23.85 20.47 23.20
C GLU A 136 -23.67 21.97 22.89
N ASP A 137 -22.64 22.36 22.13
CA ASP A 137 -22.64 23.58 21.27
C ASP A 137 -21.29 23.74 20.51
N GLU A 138 -20.15 23.25 21.04
CA GLU A 138 -18.84 23.31 20.35
C GLU A 138 -18.42 21.96 19.74
N ASP A 139 -18.71 20.83 20.42
CA ASP A 139 -18.32 19.49 19.96
C ASP A 139 -19.17 19.01 18.76
N GLU A 140 -20.48 19.32 18.72
CA GLU A 140 -21.35 18.95 17.60
C GLU A 140 -20.97 19.66 16.28
N GLU A 141 -20.54 20.92 16.34
CA GLU A 141 -20.10 21.67 15.14
C GLU A 141 -18.76 21.14 14.60
N GLU A 142 -17.80 20.77 15.46
CA GLU A 142 -16.53 20.15 15.04
C GLU A 142 -16.74 18.77 14.40
N ASP A 143 -17.64 17.95 14.96
CA ASP A 143 -17.97 16.63 14.42
C ASP A 143 -18.64 16.72 13.04
N GLU A 144 -19.61 17.64 12.86
CA GLU A 144 -20.23 17.90 11.55
C GLU A 144 -19.21 18.37 10.50
N GLU A 145 -18.27 19.25 10.87
CA GLU A 145 -17.22 19.73 9.95
C GLU A 145 -16.25 18.61 9.52
N ASP A 146 -15.90 17.70 10.43
CA ASP A 146 -15.01 16.58 10.16
C ASP A 146 -15.67 15.51 9.26
N GLU A 147 -16.96 15.23 9.45
CA GLU A 147 -17.76 14.36 8.56
C GLU A 147 -17.83 14.92 7.13
N ASP A 148 -18.15 16.22 7.00
CA ASP A 148 -18.19 16.92 5.72
C ASP A 148 -16.83 16.91 5.01
N GLU A 149 -15.75 17.06 5.77
CA GLU A 149 -14.39 16.95 5.24
C GLU A 149 -14.10 15.52 4.74
N GLU A 150 -14.51 14.49 5.48
CA GLU A 150 -14.30 13.09 5.11
C GLU A 150 -15.01 12.72 3.79
N GLU A 151 -16.28 13.11 3.64
CA GLU A 151 -17.03 12.89 2.40
C GLU A 151 -16.37 13.61 1.22
N ARG A 152 -15.93 14.85 1.41
CA ARG A 152 -15.15 15.57 0.39
C ARG A 152 -13.86 14.84 0.01
N PHE A 153 -13.19 14.17 0.95
CA PHE A 153 -11.99 13.38 0.66
C PHE A 153 -12.27 12.06 -0.07
N LYS A 154 -13.42 11.43 0.17
CA LYS A 154 -13.89 10.26 -0.60
C LYS A 154 -14.05 10.60 -2.08
N GLU A 155 -14.47 11.83 -2.39
CA GLU A 155 -14.66 12.29 -3.76
C GLU A 155 -13.38 12.64 -4.54
N VAL A 156 -12.25 12.90 -3.86
CA VAL A 156 -11.00 13.33 -4.54
C VAL A 156 -10.46 12.25 -5.48
N TYR A 157 -10.59 10.98 -5.08
CA TYR A 157 -10.24 9.81 -5.90
C TYR A 157 -11.36 8.79 -5.82
N SER A 158 -11.89 8.42 -6.99
CA SER A 158 -12.90 7.35 -7.07
C SER A 158 -12.38 6.02 -6.50
N PRO A 159 -13.26 5.09 -6.10
CA PRO A 159 -12.83 3.77 -5.62
C PRO A 159 -11.92 3.03 -6.62
N ALA A 160 -12.19 3.15 -7.92
CA ALA A 160 -11.36 2.57 -8.97
C ALA A 160 -9.95 3.20 -9.03
N GLU A 161 -9.84 4.51 -8.80
CA GLU A 161 -8.58 5.22 -8.75
C GLU A 161 -7.79 4.92 -7.47
N ARG A 162 -8.47 4.78 -6.33
CA ARG A 162 -7.86 4.30 -5.08
C ARG A 162 -7.34 2.87 -5.23
N ASP A 163 -7.98 2.07 -6.08
CA ASP A 163 -7.57 0.72 -6.42
C ASP A 163 -6.37 0.64 -7.38
N GLU A 164 -5.99 1.73 -8.05
CA GLU A 164 -4.80 1.76 -8.91
C GLU A 164 -3.51 1.51 -8.12
N PHE A 165 -2.62 0.70 -8.68
CA PHE A 165 -1.35 0.34 -8.04
C PHE A 165 -0.51 1.57 -7.69
N LEU A 166 -0.57 2.61 -8.52
CA LEU A 166 0.13 3.86 -8.24
C LEU A 166 -0.39 4.54 -6.96
N PHE A 167 -1.72 4.63 -6.80
CA PHE A 167 -2.35 5.18 -5.59
C PHE A 167 -1.96 4.36 -4.37
N ARG A 168 -2.07 3.03 -4.44
CA ARG A 168 -1.73 2.15 -3.32
C ARG A 168 -0.28 2.28 -2.88
N LEU A 169 0.67 2.31 -3.83
CA LEU A 169 2.08 2.54 -3.48
C LEU A 169 2.30 3.90 -2.83
N PHE A 170 1.62 4.95 -3.29
CA PHE A 170 1.67 6.27 -2.68
C PHE A 170 1.11 6.24 -1.26
N ALA A 171 -0.05 5.63 -1.06
CA ALA A 171 -0.67 5.47 0.25
C ALA A 171 0.27 4.74 1.23
N HIS A 172 0.84 3.61 0.82
CA HIS A 172 1.81 2.87 1.64
C HIS A 172 3.04 3.70 1.99
N VAL A 173 3.53 4.54 1.07
CA VAL A 173 4.67 5.42 1.31
C VAL A 173 4.33 6.55 2.29
N CYS A 174 3.12 7.12 2.21
CA CYS A 174 2.70 8.24 3.07
C CYS A 174 2.35 7.80 4.49
N LEU A 175 1.73 6.61 4.63
CA LEU A 175 1.34 6.04 5.92
C LEU A 175 2.54 5.48 6.70
N GLY A 176 3.54 4.93 6.02
CA GLY A 176 4.77 4.43 6.65
C GLY A 176 4.58 3.25 7.62
N GLY A 177 5.65 2.88 8.32
CA GLY A 177 5.66 1.83 9.34
C GLY A 177 5.25 2.33 10.72
N GLU A 178 5.39 1.48 11.74
CA GLU A 178 4.85 1.73 13.10
C GLU A 178 5.46 2.97 13.81
N LEU A 179 6.72 3.29 13.51
CA LEU A 179 7.40 4.48 14.07
C LEU A 179 7.62 5.57 13.00
N CYS A 180 6.65 5.73 12.08
CA CYS A 180 6.81 6.64 10.96
C CYS A 180 6.96 8.09 11.42
N GLN A 181 8.02 8.76 10.97
CA GLN A 181 8.22 10.20 11.13
C GLN A 181 7.82 10.91 9.84
N TYR A 182 6.63 11.48 9.85
CA TYR A 182 5.98 12.04 8.67
C TYR A 182 6.69 13.28 8.09
N GLU A 183 6.44 13.54 6.80
CA GLU A 183 6.88 14.78 6.13
C GLU A 183 5.85 15.89 6.27
N GLU A 184 6.29 17.13 6.09
CA GLU A 184 5.42 18.29 5.96
C GLU A 184 5.16 18.69 4.50
N GLU A 185 5.80 18.02 3.55
CA GLU A 185 5.71 18.31 2.12
C GLU A 185 5.40 17.05 1.30
N LEU A 186 4.68 17.20 0.19
CA LEU A 186 4.37 16.10 -0.74
C LEU A 186 5.59 15.59 -1.51
N GLY A 187 6.56 16.46 -1.77
CA GLY A 187 7.69 16.19 -2.68
C GLY A 187 8.44 14.89 -2.37
N PRO A 188 8.87 14.66 -1.12
CA PRO A 188 9.58 13.43 -0.73
C PRO A 188 8.77 12.15 -0.99
N TYR A 189 7.46 12.15 -0.67
CA TYR A 189 6.59 11.00 -0.92
C TYR A 189 6.46 10.70 -2.42
N LEU A 190 6.16 11.72 -3.23
CA LEU A 190 6.06 11.58 -4.69
C LEU A 190 7.36 11.09 -5.31
N ALA A 191 8.51 11.52 -4.80
CA ALA A 191 9.81 11.09 -5.29
C ALA A 191 10.05 9.59 -5.02
N VAL A 192 9.78 9.11 -3.80
CA VAL A 192 9.95 7.69 -3.45
C VAL A 192 8.93 6.81 -4.17
N THR A 193 7.66 7.21 -4.25
CA THR A 193 6.62 6.50 -5.02
C THR A 193 7.02 6.37 -6.50
N ARG A 194 7.47 7.46 -7.13
CA ARG A 194 7.95 7.44 -8.52
C ARG A 194 9.11 6.47 -8.70
N GLN A 195 10.06 6.45 -7.76
CA GLN A 195 11.21 5.55 -7.82
C GLN A 195 10.78 4.09 -7.71
N LEU A 196 9.92 3.74 -6.75
CA LEU A 196 9.36 2.40 -6.60
C LEU A 196 8.58 1.97 -7.85
N TYR A 197 7.69 2.82 -8.35
CA TYR A 197 6.86 2.52 -9.51
C TYR A 197 7.72 2.19 -10.75
N LYS A 198 8.75 3.00 -11.01
CA LYS A 198 9.72 2.76 -12.10
C LYS A 198 10.56 1.50 -11.93
N GLN A 199 10.85 1.10 -10.69
CA GLN A 199 11.64 -0.09 -10.38
C GLN A 199 10.85 -1.39 -10.47
N LEU A 200 9.52 -1.31 -10.49
CA LEU A 200 8.63 -2.46 -10.47
C LEU A 200 7.98 -2.73 -11.83
N LEU A 201 7.73 -1.69 -12.63
CA LEU A 201 6.95 -1.80 -13.86
C LEU A 201 7.80 -1.67 -15.11
N SER A 202 7.40 -2.43 -16.12
CA SER A 202 7.84 -2.25 -17.50
C SER A 202 6.82 -1.47 -18.30
N VAL A 203 7.31 -0.53 -19.10
CA VAL A 203 6.54 0.24 -20.05
C VAL A 203 7.09 -0.02 -21.45
N HIS A 204 6.20 -0.26 -22.39
CA HIS A 204 6.51 -0.40 -23.81
C HIS A 204 5.95 0.79 -24.58
N LYS A 205 6.74 1.36 -25.49
CA LYS A 205 6.27 2.36 -26.44
C LYS A 205 5.84 1.66 -27.71
N ASP A 206 4.57 1.76 -28.05
CA ASP A 206 4.05 1.23 -29.30
C ASP A 206 4.76 1.91 -30.49
N PRO A 207 5.42 1.15 -31.39
CA PRO A 207 6.17 1.74 -32.49
C PRO A 207 5.31 2.46 -33.53
N ARG A 208 4.02 2.13 -33.62
CA ARG A 208 3.09 2.68 -34.62
C ARG A 208 2.35 3.91 -34.08
N SER A 209 1.82 3.84 -32.86
CA SER A 209 1.06 4.94 -32.25
C SER A 209 1.91 5.89 -31.42
N GLY A 210 3.12 5.46 -31.02
CA GLY A 210 3.98 6.21 -30.10
C GLY A 210 3.49 6.23 -28.64
N GLN A 211 2.36 5.57 -28.35
CA GLN A 211 1.77 5.56 -27.01
C GLN A 211 2.52 4.61 -26.08
N LEU A 212 2.71 5.03 -24.83
CA LEU A 212 3.26 4.20 -23.78
C LEU A 212 2.17 3.30 -23.20
N ARG A 213 2.51 2.04 -22.95
CA ARG A 213 1.62 1.06 -22.31
C ARG A 213 2.39 0.26 -21.26
N ILE A 214 1.79 0.08 -20.09
CA ILE A 214 2.31 -0.81 -19.05
C ILE A 214 2.13 -2.25 -19.54
N THR A 215 3.21 -3.04 -19.51
CA THR A 215 3.20 -4.46 -19.92
C THR A 215 3.18 -5.42 -18.73
N SER A 216 3.47 -4.90 -17.54
CA SER A 216 3.46 -5.67 -16.29
C SER A 216 2.03 -5.88 -15.79
N HIS A 217 1.77 -7.04 -15.20
CA HIS A 217 0.53 -7.38 -14.50
C HIS A 217 0.79 -7.33 -13.00
N VAL A 218 -0.07 -6.66 -12.24
CA VAL A 218 0.08 -6.49 -10.79
C VAL A 218 -0.98 -7.29 -10.06
N TYR A 219 -0.57 -8.02 -9.02
CA TYR A 219 -1.46 -8.80 -8.17
C TYR A 219 -1.14 -8.52 -6.70
N LYS A 220 -2.17 -8.26 -5.88
CA LYS A 220 -2.06 -8.33 -4.42
C LYS A 220 -2.18 -9.80 -4.05
N ILE A 221 -1.22 -10.33 -3.31
CA ILE A 221 -1.15 -11.75 -2.99
C ILE A 221 -1.11 -12.00 -1.48
N SER A 222 -1.81 -13.06 -1.07
CA SER A 222 -1.71 -13.65 0.27
C SER A 222 -1.58 -15.16 0.15
N ALA A 223 -0.95 -15.80 1.14
CA ALA A 223 -0.79 -17.25 1.19
C ALA A 223 -1.33 -17.79 2.51
N PHE A 224 -1.92 -18.99 2.46
CA PHE A 224 -2.59 -19.60 3.60
C PHE A 224 -2.09 -21.02 3.82
N ASP A 225 -2.06 -21.44 5.09
CA ASP A 225 -1.75 -22.82 5.46
C ASP A 225 -2.96 -23.76 5.32
N GLU A 226 -2.79 -25.03 5.67
CA GLU A 226 -3.83 -26.06 5.61
C GLU A 226 -5.04 -25.76 6.51
N GLN A 227 -4.85 -24.94 7.56
CA GLN A 227 -5.91 -24.51 8.47
C GLN A 227 -6.61 -23.22 7.98
N GLY A 228 -6.24 -22.71 6.81
CA GLY A 228 -6.79 -21.47 6.26
C GLY A 228 -6.25 -20.20 6.91
N ARG A 229 -5.18 -20.28 7.72
CA ARG A 229 -4.58 -19.11 8.38
C ARG A 229 -3.63 -18.40 7.42
N CYS A 230 -3.66 -17.07 7.42
CA CYS A 230 -2.74 -16.27 6.61
C CYS A 230 -1.30 -16.43 7.13
N VAL A 231 -0.41 -16.93 6.29
CA VAL A 231 1.03 -17.10 6.59
C VAL A 231 1.91 -16.10 5.84
N TYR A 232 1.34 -15.38 4.87
CA TYR A 232 2.04 -14.37 4.08
C TYR A 232 1.06 -13.33 3.54
N PRO A 233 1.37 -12.01 3.59
CA PRO A 233 2.62 -11.38 4.05
C PRO A 233 2.78 -11.25 5.58
N GLY A 234 1.77 -11.63 6.34
CA GLY A 234 1.81 -11.67 7.80
C GLY A 234 0.53 -12.28 8.36
N ALA A 235 0.60 -12.81 9.58
CA ALA A 235 -0.54 -13.44 10.24
C ALA A 235 -1.54 -12.42 10.81
N THR A 236 -1.06 -11.23 11.17
CA THR A 236 -1.89 -10.13 11.68
C THR A 236 -2.29 -9.22 10.52
N PRO A 237 -3.59 -9.08 10.23
CA PRO A 237 -4.09 -8.13 9.24
C PRO A 237 -3.69 -6.71 9.63
N HIS A 238 -3.18 -5.95 8.66
CA HIS A 238 -2.90 -4.53 8.82
C HIS A 238 -2.84 -3.87 7.43
N PRO A 239 -3.28 -2.61 7.24
CA PRO A 239 -3.17 -1.93 5.94
C PRO A 239 -1.74 -1.84 5.41
N GLN A 240 -0.77 -1.74 6.32
CA GLN A 240 0.66 -1.79 6.01
C GLN A 240 1.28 -3.19 6.06
N THR A 241 0.50 -4.26 6.11
CA THR A 241 1.00 -5.63 5.90
C THR A 241 0.49 -6.10 4.53
N PHE A 242 1.33 -5.96 3.50
CA PHE A 242 0.92 -6.15 2.11
C PHE A 242 1.99 -6.88 1.28
N SER A 243 1.55 -7.49 0.18
CA SER A 243 2.44 -8.04 -0.85
C SER A 243 1.85 -7.84 -2.24
N TYR A 244 2.69 -7.37 -3.14
CA TYR A 244 2.40 -7.19 -4.56
C TYR A 244 3.38 -8.02 -5.38
N LEU A 245 2.81 -8.86 -6.24
CA LEU A 245 3.54 -9.56 -7.29
C LEU A 245 3.34 -8.81 -8.62
N VAL A 246 4.44 -8.36 -9.20
CA VAL A 246 4.45 -7.64 -10.47
C VAL A 246 5.12 -8.52 -11.52
N VAL A 247 4.33 -9.06 -12.44
CA VAL A 247 4.80 -10.02 -13.46
C VAL A 247 4.99 -9.30 -14.79
N ASP A 248 6.18 -9.38 -15.37
CA ASP A 248 6.46 -8.99 -16.75
C ASP A 248 6.61 -10.24 -17.63
N PRO A 249 5.57 -10.62 -18.40
CA PRO A 249 5.62 -11.81 -19.25
C PRO A 249 6.62 -11.68 -20.40
N GLY A 250 6.83 -10.46 -20.92
CA GLY A 250 7.72 -10.21 -22.04
C GLY A 250 9.19 -10.35 -21.65
N ARG A 251 9.55 -9.89 -20.45
CA ARG A 251 10.91 -10.03 -19.90
C ARG A 251 11.13 -11.34 -19.14
N ARG A 252 10.07 -12.10 -18.85
CA ARG A 252 10.11 -13.30 -17.99
C ARG A 252 10.71 -13.01 -16.60
N VAL A 253 10.40 -11.82 -16.11
CA VAL A 253 10.83 -11.32 -14.80
C VAL A 253 9.58 -11.06 -13.97
N LEU A 254 9.65 -11.37 -12.69
CA LEU A 254 8.68 -10.89 -11.73
C LEU A 254 9.38 -10.15 -10.59
N HIS A 255 8.71 -9.15 -10.05
CA HIS A 255 9.11 -8.43 -8.86
C HIS A 255 8.13 -8.72 -7.74
N LEU A 256 8.64 -9.10 -6.58
CA LEU A 256 7.88 -9.23 -5.36
C LEU A 256 8.21 -8.04 -4.47
N LEU A 257 7.20 -7.22 -4.17
CA LEU A 257 7.29 -6.13 -3.20
C LEU A 257 6.41 -6.49 -2.00
N HIS A 258 6.96 -6.55 -0.80
CA HIS A 258 6.16 -6.76 0.40
C HIS A 258 6.60 -5.89 1.56
N HIS A 259 5.68 -5.64 2.48
CA HIS A 259 5.91 -4.98 3.75
C HIS A 259 5.17 -5.71 4.85
N SER A 260 5.78 -5.79 6.04
CA SER A 260 5.16 -6.30 7.25
C SER A 260 5.19 -5.20 8.31
N TYR A 261 4.01 -4.74 8.74
CA TYR A 261 3.90 -3.71 9.78
C TYR A 261 4.47 -4.19 11.12
N GLY A 262 4.98 -3.26 11.91
CA GLY A 262 5.58 -3.54 13.21
C GLY A 262 6.97 -2.93 13.42
N VAL A 263 7.50 -3.04 14.63
CA VAL A 263 8.88 -2.71 15.02
C VAL A 263 9.74 -3.95 15.26
N ASN A 264 11.04 -3.85 15.01
CA ASN A 264 11.99 -4.80 15.58
C ASN A 264 12.26 -4.35 17.02
N LEU A 265 11.82 -5.13 18.01
CA LEU A 265 12.51 -5.14 19.30
C LEU A 265 13.86 -5.81 19.03
N HIS A 266 14.88 -4.99 18.77
CA HIS A 266 16.26 -5.46 18.72
C HIS A 266 16.71 -5.98 20.08
#